data_AF-A0A940JPE6-F1
#
_entry.id   AF-A0A940JPE6-F1
#
_cell.length_a   1.000
_cell.length_b   1.000
_cell.length_c   1.000
_cell.angle_alpha   90.00
_cell.angle_beta   90.00
_cell.angle_gamma   90.00
#
_symmetry.space_group_name_H-M   'P 1'
#
loop_
_entity.id
_entity.type
_entity.pdbx_description
1 polymer ?
#
loop_
_entity_poly.entity_id
_entity_poly.type
_entity_poly.pdbx_seq_one_letter_code
_entity_poly.pdbx_strand_id
1 'polypeptide(L)' 'MTDCGCEKAKAELEEYLHRELSDADFEAVTEHLANCADCSQEHLVAVTLTEKVRKACQEQAPAELKLAIQLKIDALRA' A
#
# COMPACT_ATOMS: atom_id res chain seq x y z
N MET A 1 31.15 0.67 -5.65
CA MET A 1 29.98 1.45 -5.20
C MET A 1 28.79 0.83 -5.88
N THR A 2 28.14 -0.10 -5.18
CA THR A 2 26.99 -0.84 -5.71
C THR A 2 25.85 0.16 -5.87
N ASP A 3 25.33 0.27 -7.08
CA ASP A 3 24.05 0.95 -7.32
C ASP A 3 23.00 0.26 -6.44
N CYS A 4 22.59 0.96 -5.38
CA CYS A 4 21.68 0.46 -4.35
C CYS A 4 20.31 0.07 -4.92
N GLY A 5 19.94 0.56 -6.11
CA GLY A 5 18.55 0.52 -6.60
C GLY A 5 17.63 1.52 -5.90
N CYS A 6 18.17 2.32 -4.98
CA CYS A 6 17.46 3.34 -4.20
C CYS A 6 16.71 4.35 -5.08
N GLU A 7 17.32 4.86 -6.16
CA GLU A 7 16.69 5.85 -7.05
C GLU A 7 15.47 5.25 -7.77
N LYS A 8 15.58 4.01 -8.28
CA LYS A 8 14.45 3.29 -8.88
C LYS A 8 13.35 3.06 -7.85
N ALA A 9 13.69 2.55 -6.68
CA ALA A 9 12.71 2.26 -5.63
C ALA A 9 11.97 3.51 -5.13
N LYS A 10 12.66 4.66 -5.06
CA LYS A 10 12.02 5.94 -4.72
C LYS A 10 11.14 6.46 -5.84
N ALA A 11 11.58 6.32 -7.10
CA ALA A 11 10.79 6.75 -8.25
C ALA A 11 9.48 5.95 -8.40
N GLU A 12 9.49 4.67 -8.02
CA GLU A 12 8.35 3.75 -8.11
C GLU A 12 7.54 3.61 -6.81
N LEU A 13 7.88 4.39 -5.77
CA LEU A 13 7.33 4.21 -4.42
C LEU A 13 5.83 4.52 -4.35
N GLU A 14 5.37 5.53 -5.10
CA GLU A 14 3.95 5.90 -5.14
C GLU A 14 3.13 4.83 -5.85
N GLU A 15 3.59 4.35 -7.01
CA GLU A 15 2.95 3.24 -7.73
C GLU A 15 2.95 1.96 -6.88
N TYR A 16 4.00 1.71 -6.11
CA TYR A 16 4.06 0.62 -5.14
C TYR A 16 2.97 0.74 -4.07
N LEU A 17 2.80 1.92 -3.46
CA LEU A 17 1.78 2.18 -2.43
C LEU A 17 0.36 1.99 -2.94
N HIS A 18 0.11 2.31 -4.21
CA HIS A 18 -1.20 2.21 -4.83
C HIS A 18 -1.46 0.86 -5.53
N ARG A 19 -0.50 -0.08 -5.48
CA ARG A 19 -0.54 -1.38 -6.18
C ARG A 19 -0.73 -1.22 -7.70
N GLU A 20 0.00 -0.27 -8.27
CA GLU A 20 -0.03 0.08 -9.70
C GLU A 20 1.20 -0.43 -10.47
N LEU A 21 2.13 -1.09 -9.77
CA LEU A 21 3.28 -1.76 -10.39
C LEU A 21 2.93 -3.12 -11.00
N SER A 22 3.77 -3.55 -11.94
CA SER A 22 3.80 -4.97 -12.36
C SER A 22 4.15 -5.87 -11.17
N ASP A 23 3.74 -7.14 -11.19
CA ASP A 23 4.06 -8.06 -10.08
C ASP A 23 5.57 -8.19 -9.86
N ALA A 24 6.35 -8.20 -10.94
CA ALA A 24 7.81 -8.28 -10.89
C ALA A 24 8.45 -7.02 -10.26
N ASP A 25 8.00 -5.82 -10.64
CA ASP A 25 8.51 -4.59 -10.05
C ASP A 25 8.05 -4.44 -8.60
N PHE A 26 6.83 -4.86 -8.28
CA PHE A 26 6.34 -4.89 -6.91
C PHE A 26 7.21 -5.78 -6.01
N GLU A 27 7.57 -6.98 -6.45
CA GLU A 27 8.47 -7.87 -5.71
C GLU A 27 9.86 -7.23 -5.54
N ALA A 28 10.42 -6.63 -6.60
CA ALA A 28 11.72 -5.97 -6.54
C ALA A 28 11.75 -4.79 -5.55
N VAL A 29 10.72 -3.93 -5.57
CA VAL A 29 10.60 -2.81 -4.62
C VAL A 29 10.38 -3.33 -3.20
N THR A 30 9.57 -4.38 -3.02
CA THR A 30 9.37 -5.01 -1.71
C THR A 30 10.69 -5.52 -1.12
N GLU A 31 11.48 -6.24 -1.90
CA GLU A 31 12.79 -6.75 -1.50
C GLU A 31 13.73 -5.59 -1.15
N HIS A 32 13.70 -4.51 -1.93
CA HIS A 32 14.51 -3.33 -1.67
C HIS A 32 14.13 -2.66 -0.33
N LEU A 33 12.84 -2.41 -0.10
CA LEU A 33 12.33 -1.81 1.13
C LEU A 33 12.68 -2.64 2.37
N ALA A 34 12.73 -3.97 2.26
CA ALA A 34 13.11 -4.86 3.35
C ALA A 34 14.60 -4.74 3.75
N ASN A 35 15.47 -4.36 2.80
CA ASN A 35 16.91 -4.35 2.99
C ASN A 35 17.53 -2.94 3.04
N CYS A 36 16.76 -1.90 2.75
CA CYS A 36 17.21 -0.51 2.69
C CYS A 36 16.50 0.35 3.74
N ALA A 37 17.23 0.76 4.78
CA ALA A 37 16.69 1.57 5.85
C ALA A 37 16.15 2.94 5.35
N ASP A 38 16.86 3.58 4.42
CA ASP A 38 16.48 4.88 3.86
C ASP A 38 15.13 4.79 3.11
N CYS A 39 15.00 3.86 2.18
CA CYS A 39 13.76 3.68 1.43
C CYS A 39 12.61 3.17 2.34
N SER A 40 12.91 2.36 3.35
CA SER A 40 11.91 1.96 4.35
C SER A 40 11.39 3.15 5.17
N GLN A 41 12.22 4.15 5.48
CA GLN A 41 11.77 5.36 6.17
C GLN A 41 10.89 6.22 5.25
N GLU A 42 11.27 6.41 3.99
CA GLU A 42 10.45 7.12 3.01
C GLU A 42 9.08 6.46 2.82
N HIS A 43 9.05 5.14 2.67
CA HIS A 43 7.80 4.37 2.62
C HIS A 43 6.93 4.59 3.87
N LEU A 44 7.52 4.58 5.07
CA LEU A 44 6.78 4.83 6.30
C LEU A 44 6.16 6.24 6.33
N VAL A 45 6.89 7.26 5.87
CA VAL A 45 6.39 8.64 5.78
C VAL A 45 5.19 8.69 4.84
N ALA A 46 5.30 8.11 3.65
CA ALA A 46 4.23 8.11 2.66
C ALA A 46 2.97 7.37 3.15
N VAL A 47 3.12 6.18 3.74
CA VAL A 47 1.99 5.45 4.38
C VAL A 47 1.35 6.29 5.47
N THR A 48 2.16 6.90 6.34
CA THR A 48 1.65 7.72 7.44
C THR A 48 0.83 8.90 6.93
N LEU A 49 1.31 9.59 5.90
CA LEU A 49 0.60 10.71 5.29
C LEU A 49 -0.76 10.26 4.71
N THR A 50 -0.75 9.19 3.91
CA THR A 50 -1.95 8.61 3.31
C THR A 50 -2.99 8.21 4.36
N GLU A 51 -2.54 7.58 5.46
CA GLU A 51 -3.44 7.24 6.56
C GLU A 51 -4.05 8.47 7.26
N LYS A 52 -3.26 9.54 7.43
CA LYS A 52 -3.75 10.78 8.05
C LYS A 52 -4.80 11.46 7.18
N VAL A 53 -4.57 11.51 5.87
CA VAL A 53 -5.56 12.04 4.91
C VAL A 53 -6.83 11.20 4.94
N ARG A 54 -6.71 9.87 4.86
CA ARG A 54 -7.87 8.95 4.94
C ARG A 54 -8.68 9.13 6.22
N LYS A 55 -8.01 9.34 7.36
CA LYS A 55 -8.66 9.57 8.65
C LYS A 55 -9.37 10.92 8.72
N ALA A 56 -8.85 11.95 8.07
CA ALA A 56 -9.47 13.27 8.03
C ALA A 56 -10.69 13.31 7.09
N CYS A 57 -10.65 12.59 5.98
CA CYS A 57 -11.71 12.53 4.97
C CYS A 57 -12.62 11.30 5.12
N GLN A 58 -13.09 11.01 6.34
CA GLN A 58 -13.98 9.87 6.57
C GLN A 58 -15.40 10.14 6.04
N GLU A 59 -15.76 9.51 4.94
CA GLU A 59 -17.15 9.33 4.52
C GLU A 59 -17.68 8.01 5.08
N GLN A 60 -18.82 8.06 5.78
CA GLN A 60 -19.42 6.85 6.34
C GLN A 60 -20.08 6.03 5.23
N ALA A 61 -19.60 4.81 5.01
CA ALA A 61 -20.22 3.90 4.06
C ALA A 61 -21.69 3.61 4.44
N PRO A 62 -22.60 3.51 3.45
CA PRO A 62 -24.02 3.20 3.72
C PRO A 62 -24.20 1.89 4.49
N ALA A 63 -25.12 1.88 5.45
CA ALA A 63 -25.37 0.71 6.31
C ALA A 63 -25.80 -0.54 5.52
N GLU A 64 -26.57 -0.35 4.46
CA GLU A 64 -27.04 -1.39 3.55
C GLU A 64 -25.88 -2.12 2.86
N LEU A 65 -24.84 -1.37 2.44
CA LEU A 65 -23.66 -1.95 1.82
C LEU A 65 -22.90 -2.84 2.79
N LYS A 66 -22.75 -2.40 4.05
CA LYS A 66 -22.12 -3.20 5.11
C LYS A 66 -22.86 -4.53 5.33
N LEU A 67 -24.20 -4.48 5.39
CA LEU A 67 -25.04 -5.67 5.54
C LEU A 67 -24.86 -6.61 4.34
N ALA A 68 -24.89 -6.09 3.12
CA ALA A 68 -24.72 -6.87 1.90
C ALA A 68 -23.36 -7.58 1.84
N ILE A 69 -22.28 -6.89 2.26
CA ILE A 69 -20.93 -7.48 2.33
C ILE A 69 -20.90 -8.61 3.37
N GLN A 70 -21.45 -8.38 4.57
CA GLN A 70 -21.47 -9.37 5.63
C GLN A 70 -22.18 -10.66 5.20
N LEU A 71 -23.37 -10.53 4.59
CA LEU A 71 -24.13 -11.66 4.07
C LEU A 71 -23.35 -12.48 3.02
N LYS A 72 -22.62 -11.81 2.12
CA LYS A 72 -21.78 -12.50 1.12
C LYS A 72 -20.62 -13.26 1.78
N ILE A 73 -19.96 -12.67 2.78
CA ILE A 73 -18.87 -13.32 3.49
C ILE A 73 -19.37 -14.57 4.23
N ASP A 74 -20.53 -14.48 4.88
CA ASP A 74 -21.11 -15.60 5.63
C ASP A 74 -21.50 -16.75 4.68
N ALA A 75 -22.05 -16.43 3.51
CA ALA A 75 -22.38 -17.43 2.48
C ALA A 75 -21.14 -18.16 1.91
N LEU A 76 -19.99 -17.50 1.82
CA LEU A 76 -18.73 -18.12 1.36
C LEU A 76 -18.08 -19.02 2.42
N ARG A 77 -18.47 -18.87 3.68
CA ARG A 77 -17.92 -19.61 4.83
C ARG A 77 -18.76 -20.84 5.22
N ALA A 78 -19.99 -20.93 4.71
CA ALA A 78 -20.90 -22.07 4.91
C ALA A 78 -20.62 -23.19 3.90
#